data_AF-A0A175VIF2-F1
#
_entry.id   AF-A0A175VIF2-F1
#
_cell.length_a   1.000
_cell.length_b   1.000
_cell.length_c   1.000
_cell.angle_alpha   90.00
_cell.angle_beta   90.00
_cell.angle_gamma   90.00
#
_symmetry.space_group_name_H-M   'P 1'
#
loop_
_entity.id
_entity.type
_entity.pdbx_description
1 polymer ?
#
loop_
_entity_poly.entity_id
_entity_poly.type
_entity_poly.pdbx_seq_one_letter_code
_entity_poly.pdbx_strand_id
1 'polypeptide(L)'
;MRIKQSGITLLELMVVVAIVAIIAAVAYPSFTDGLRKSRRAEAVKGLLTMQLKQEEFRISNASYSSAVANVGNPTSDYYTFTISGATATAYTLVATSKGAQVGDKSGSTSCDSLTINKADIKTPTECWK
;
A
#
# COMPACT_ATOMS: atom_id res chain seq x y z
N MET A 1 -60.12 10.94 13.71
CA MET A 1 -58.96 10.25 14.30
C MET A 1 -57.73 11.14 14.11
N ARG A 2 -57.29 11.87 15.14
CA ARG A 2 -56.09 12.73 15.02
C ARG A 2 -54.86 11.85 15.16
N ILE A 3 -54.05 11.77 14.10
CA ILE A 3 -52.75 11.13 14.13
C ILE A 3 -51.86 12.00 15.01
N LYS A 4 -51.41 11.50 16.17
CA LYS A 4 -50.40 12.19 16.99
C LYS A 4 -49.11 12.22 16.18
N GLN A 5 -48.61 13.41 15.84
CA GLN A 5 -47.24 13.55 15.35
C GLN A 5 -46.30 13.33 16.54
N SER A 6 -45.62 12.19 16.57
CA SER A 6 -44.47 11.96 17.45
C SER A 6 -43.25 12.64 16.82
N GLY A 7 -42.69 13.64 17.50
CA GLY A 7 -41.44 14.29 17.11
C GLY A 7 -40.23 13.67 17.81
N ILE A 8 -39.06 13.81 17.21
CA ILE A 8 -37.77 13.47 17.82
C ILE A 8 -37.39 14.57 18.83
N THR A 9 -36.92 14.17 20.01
CA THR A 9 -36.42 15.13 21.00
C THR A 9 -34.98 15.55 20.69
N LEU A 10 -34.60 16.76 21.10
CA LEU A 10 -33.22 17.23 20.98
C LEU A 10 -32.25 16.31 21.76
N LEU A 11 -32.71 15.74 22.88
CA LEU A 11 -31.95 14.78 23.67
C LEU A 11 -31.71 13.47 22.91
N GLU A 12 -32.71 12.92 22.22
CA GLU A 12 -32.54 11.73 21.37
C GLU A 12 -31.52 11.98 20.27
N LEU A 13 -31.58 13.14 19.60
CA LEU A 13 -30.60 13.49 18.58
C LEU A 13 -29.18 13.56 19.15
N MET A 14 -29.00 14.15 20.34
CA MET A 14 -27.68 14.24 20.99
C MET A 14 -27.10 12.87 21.35
N VAL A 15 -27.94 11.95 21.85
CA VAL A 15 -27.51 10.57 22.15
C VAL A 15 -27.11 9.82 20.87
N VAL A 16 -27.88 9.96 19.79
CA VAL A 16 -27.55 9.35 18.49
C VAL A 16 -26.22 9.87 17.95
N VAL A 17 -25.99 11.18 17.98
CA VAL A 17 -24.72 11.77 17.53
C VAL A 17 -23.55 11.29 18.39
N ALA A 18 -23.72 11.18 19.70
CA ALA A 18 -22.70 10.65 20.60
C ALA A 18 -22.32 9.19 20.25
N ILE A 19 -23.31 8.33 19.98
CA ILE A 19 -23.08 6.93 19.58
C ILE A 19 -22.34 6.88 18.23
N VAL A 20 -22.77 7.66 17.25
CA VAL A 20 -22.12 7.72 15.92
C VAL A 20 -20.67 8.19 16.04
N ALA A 21 -20.38 9.18 16.89
CA ALA A 21 -19.02 9.68 17.11
C ALA A 21 -18.10 8.59 17.68
N ILE A 22 -18.57 7.80 18.65
CA ILE A 22 -17.81 6.68 19.24
C ILE A 22 -17.50 5.62 18.18
N ILE A 23 -18.49 5.24 17.36
CA ILE A 23 -18.30 4.24 16.30
C ILE A 23 -17.32 4.76 15.25
N ALA A 24 -17.47 6.02 14.82
CA ALA A 24 -16.62 6.63 13.81
C ALA A 24 -15.15 6.68 14.24
N ALA A 25 -14.88 6.95 15.53
CA ALA A 25 -13.53 7.00 16.07
C ALA A 25 -12.75 5.68 15.92
N VAL A 26 -13.44 4.54 15.96
CA VAL A 26 -12.82 3.20 15.81
C VAL A 26 -12.88 2.71 14.36
N ALA A 27 -14.02 2.92 13.68
CA ALA A 27 -14.25 2.41 12.34
C ALA A 27 -13.39 3.11 11.27
N TYR A 28 -13.22 4.43 11.39
CA TYR A 28 -12.48 5.21 10.39
C TYR A 28 -11.00 4.80 10.25
N PRO A 29 -10.18 4.75 11.34
CA PRO A 29 -8.78 4.32 11.20
C PRO A 29 -8.67 2.89 10.65
N SER A 30 -9.52 1.97 11.13
CA SER A 30 -9.56 0.59 10.65
C SER A 30 -9.83 0.50 9.13
N PHE A 31 -10.77 1.30 8.62
CA PHE A 31 -11.04 1.37 7.19
C PHE A 31 -9.84 1.90 6.39
N THR A 32 -9.18 2.97 6.87
CA THR A 32 -8.01 3.53 6.19
C THR A 32 -6.83 2.56 6.15
N ASP A 33 -6.64 1.77 7.21
CA ASP A 33 -5.60 0.74 7.25
C ASP A 33 -5.90 -0.42 6.28
N GLY A 34 -7.18 -0.79 6.14
CA GLY A 34 -7.63 -1.76 5.13
C GLY A 34 -7.30 -1.30 3.70
N LEU A 35 -7.56 -0.03 3.38
CA LEU A 35 -7.20 0.55 2.08
C LEU A 35 -5.69 0.56 1.86
N ARG A 36 -4.90 0.94 2.87
CA ARG A 36 -3.43 0.93 2.81
C ARG A 36 -2.89 -0.48 2.58
N LYS A 37 -3.44 -1.49 3.26
CA LYS A 37 -3.05 -2.90 3.04
C LYS A 37 -3.36 -3.37 1.62
N SER A 38 -4.52 -3.00 1.07
CA SER A 38 -4.88 -3.31 -0.31
C SER A 38 -3.89 -2.69 -1.32
N ARG A 39 -3.55 -1.41 -1.13
CA ARG A 39 -2.58 -0.69 -1.96
C ARG A 39 -1.16 -1.27 -1.83
N ARG A 40 -0.75 -1.72 -0.64
CA ARG A 40 0.52 -2.46 -0.47
C ARG A 40 0.54 -3.74 -1.30
N ALA A 41 -0.56 -4.51 -1.31
CA ALA A 41 -0.63 -5.73 -2.11
C ALA A 41 -0.49 -5.46 -3.61
N GLU A 42 -1.04 -4.34 -4.10
CA GLU A 42 -0.83 -3.87 -5.48
C GLU A 42 0.64 -3.53 -5.76
N ALA A 43 1.31 -2.83 -4.83
CA ALA A 43 2.73 -2.53 -4.94
C ALA A 43 3.60 -3.79 -4.97
N VAL A 44 3.31 -4.76 -4.10
CA VAL A 44 3.98 -6.07 -4.08
C VAL A 44 3.82 -6.78 -5.41
N LYS A 45 2.60 -6.80 -5.99
CA LYS A 45 2.38 -7.35 -7.34
C LYS A 45 3.23 -6.64 -8.40
N GLY A 46 3.35 -5.31 -8.32
CA GLY A 46 4.22 -4.53 -9.20
C GLY A 46 5.69 -4.94 -9.09
N LEU A 47 6.20 -5.09 -7.86
CA LEU A 47 7.57 -5.52 -7.59
C LEU A 47 7.85 -6.93 -8.10
N LEU A 48 6.94 -7.88 -7.88
CA LEU A 48 7.07 -9.25 -8.39
C LEU A 48 7.06 -9.29 -9.93
N THR A 49 6.23 -8.46 -10.55
CA THR A 49 6.22 -8.32 -12.02
C THR A 49 7.57 -7.81 -12.53
N MET A 50 8.11 -6.77 -11.89
CA MET A 50 9.45 -6.26 -12.22
C MET A 50 10.54 -7.31 -12.04
N GLN A 51 10.43 -8.15 -11.00
CA GLN A 51 11.40 -9.22 -10.74
C GLN A 51 11.42 -10.26 -11.87
N LEU A 52 10.24 -10.70 -12.33
CA LEU A 52 10.12 -11.58 -13.49
C LEU A 52 10.73 -10.95 -14.74
N LYS A 53 10.46 -9.65 -14.97
CA LYS A 53 11.00 -8.91 -16.12
C LYS A 53 12.51 -8.65 -16.02
N GLN A 54 13.08 -8.57 -14.83
CA GLN A 54 14.54 -8.54 -14.66
C GLN A 54 15.18 -9.83 -15.15
N GLU A 55 14.60 -10.99 -14.83
CA GLU A 55 15.13 -12.27 -15.31
C GLU A 55 14.95 -12.42 -16.82
N GLU A 56 13.81 -11.99 -17.39
CA GLU A 56 13.60 -11.95 -18.84
C GLU A 56 14.63 -11.05 -19.54
N PHE A 57 14.88 -9.86 -19.00
CA PHE A 57 15.89 -8.93 -19.53
C PHE A 57 17.31 -9.53 -19.48
N ARG A 58 17.62 -10.29 -18.42
CA ARG A 58 18.94 -10.90 -18.21
C ARG A 58 19.28 -12.01 -19.22
N ILE A 59 18.28 -12.62 -19.87
CA ILE A 59 18.49 -13.64 -20.91
C ILE A 59 19.26 -13.04 -22.11
N SER A 60 18.92 -11.81 -22.50
CA SER A 60 19.48 -11.15 -23.67
C SER A 60 20.56 -10.11 -23.35
N ASN A 61 20.81 -9.83 -22.07
CA ASN A 61 21.71 -8.77 -21.62
C ASN A 61 22.70 -9.28 -20.57
N ALA A 62 23.93 -8.79 -20.60
CA ALA A 62 24.98 -9.18 -19.67
C ALA A 62 24.74 -8.70 -18.22
N SER A 63 23.82 -7.76 -18.01
CA SER A 63 23.48 -7.22 -16.69
C SER A 63 21.98 -6.99 -16.53
N TYR A 64 21.53 -6.89 -15.28
CA TYR A 64 20.17 -6.48 -14.96
C TYR A 64 19.94 -5.01 -15.30
N SER A 65 18.70 -4.66 -15.65
CA SER A 65 18.38 -3.30 -16.03
C SER A 65 18.34 -2.38 -14.81
N SER A 66 18.90 -1.18 -14.95
CA SER A 66 18.70 -0.05 -14.03
C SER A 66 17.49 0.81 -14.41
N ALA A 67 16.97 0.64 -15.63
CA ALA A 67 15.81 1.38 -16.12
C ALA A 67 14.52 0.59 -15.88
N VAL A 68 13.57 1.22 -15.16
CA VAL A 68 12.23 0.70 -14.87
C VAL A 68 11.43 0.41 -16.14
N ALA A 69 11.68 1.19 -17.21
CA ALA A 69 11.08 1.02 -18.53
C ALA A 69 11.32 -0.38 -19.15
N ASN A 70 12.48 -0.99 -18.86
CA ASN A 70 12.84 -2.31 -19.39
C ASN A 70 12.26 -3.46 -18.57
N VAL A 71 11.67 -3.17 -17.40
CA VAL A 71 11.22 -4.21 -16.45
C VAL A 71 9.74 -4.09 -16.13
N GLY A 72 8.94 -3.82 -17.16
CA GLY A 72 7.47 -3.80 -17.08
C GLY A 72 6.85 -2.48 -16.66
N ASN A 73 7.63 -1.54 -16.12
CA ASN A 73 7.19 -0.18 -15.80
C ASN A 73 5.84 -0.08 -15.07
N PRO A 74 5.66 -0.74 -13.91
CA PRO A 74 4.41 -0.69 -13.18
C PRO A 74 4.06 0.75 -12.79
N THR A 75 2.80 1.12 -13.03
CA THR A 75 2.24 2.42 -12.66
C THR A 75 1.31 2.25 -11.47
N SER A 76 1.37 3.18 -10.52
CA SER A 76 0.47 3.23 -9.37
C SER A 76 0.24 4.69 -8.97
N ASP A 77 -0.94 5.00 -8.45
CA ASP A 77 -1.24 6.31 -7.85
C ASP A 77 -0.66 6.46 -6.45
N TYR A 78 -0.26 5.36 -5.82
CA TYR A 78 0.15 5.30 -4.41
C TYR A 78 1.60 4.88 -4.21
N TYR A 79 2.27 4.41 -5.27
CA TYR A 79 3.67 4.03 -5.23
C TYR A 79 4.47 4.59 -6.42
N THR A 80 5.76 4.80 -6.19
CA THR A 80 6.78 5.05 -7.21
C THR A 80 7.76 3.88 -7.20
N PHE A 81 8.01 3.29 -8.37
CA PHE A 81 8.91 2.15 -8.51
C PHE A 81 10.27 2.59 -9.02
N THR A 82 11.33 2.08 -8.40
CA THR A 82 12.72 2.35 -8.78
C THR A 82 13.56 1.09 -8.67
N ILE A 83 14.76 1.14 -9.25
CA ILE A 83 15.74 0.05 -9.20
C ILE A 83 17.04 0.64 -8.65
N SER A 84 17.66 -0.08 -7.73
CA SER A 84 18.95 0.29 -7.15
C SER A 84 19.93 -0.89 -7.22
N GLY A 85 21.22 -0.58 -7.31
CA GLY A 85 22.28 -1.60 -7.29
C GLY A 85 22.22 -2.64 -8.41
N ALA A 86 21.68 -2.28 -9.59
CA ALA A 86 21.61 -3.18 -10.74
C ALA A 86 23.03 -3.47 -11.29
N THR A 87 23.39 -4.74 -11.33
CA THR A 87 24.68 -5.26 -11.82
C THR A 87 24.44 -6.56 -12.61
N ALA A 88 25.50 -7.33 -12.90
CA ALA A 88 25.38 -8.64 -13.52
C ALA A 88 24.73 -9.72 -12.63
N THR A 89 24.78 -9.52 -11.30
CA THR A 89 24.43 -10.54 -10.29
C THR A 89 23.49 -10.02 -9.19
N ALA A 90 23.24 -8.72 -9.13
CA ALA A 90 22.42 -8.12 -8.09
C ALA A 90 21.51 -7.01 -8.65
N TYR A 91 20.38 -6.82 -7.97
CA TYR A 91 19.53 -5.65 -8.05
C TYR A 91 18.66 -5.60 -6.78
N THR A 92 18.14 -4.42 -6.48
CA THR A 92 17.07 -4.21 -5.49
C THR A 92 15.96 -3.38 -6.14
N LEU A 93 14.76 -3.93 -6.17
CA LEU A 93 13.56 -3.24 -6.62
C LEU A 93 12.93 -2.54 -5.41
N VAL A 94 12.49 -1.31 -5.60
CA VAL A 94 11.98 -0.46 -4.52
C VAL A 94 10.65 0.15 -4.93
N ALA A 95 9.62 -0.04 -4.11
CA ALA A 95 8.36 0.69 -4.20
C ALA A 95 8.28 1.67 -3.03
N THR A 96 8.23 2.97 -3.33
CA THR A 96 8.13 4.05 -2.33
C THR A 96 6.72 4.63 -2.35
N SER A 97 6.09 4.71 -1.18
CA SER A 97 4.75 5.27 -1.00
C SER A 97 4.68 6.73 -1.45
N LYS A 98 3.50 7.15 -1.93
CA LYS A 98 3.16 8.55 -2.25
C LYS A 98 1.70 8.85 -1.95
N GLY A 99 1.37 10.12 -1.86
CA GLY A 99 0.00 10.58 -1.60
C GLY A 99 -0.59 9.98 -0.31
N ALA A 100 -1.80 9.43 -0.40
CA ALA A 100 -2.52 8.87 0.76
C ALA A 100 -1.87 7.61 1.38
N GLN A 101 -0.83 7.05 0.75
CA GLN A 101 -0.10 5.90 1.27
C GLN A 101 1.06 6.30 2.19
N VAL A 102 1.45 7.58 2.24
CA VAL A 102 2.52 8.05 3.12
C VAL A 102 2.11 7.89 4.59
N GLY A 103 3.06 7.45 5.42
CA GLY A 103 2.85 7.13 6.82
C GLY A 103 2.16 5.79 7.04
N ASP A 104 2.18 4.90 6.05
CA ASP A 104 1.64 3.55 6.19
C ASP A 104 2.52 2.74 7.15
N LYS A 105 1.88 1.93 7.99
CA LYS A 105 2.54 1.16 9.03
C LYS A 105 1.92 -0.24 9.15
N SER A 106 2.74 -1.17 9.61
CA SER A 106 2.33 -2.50 10.07
C SER A 106 2.86 -2.65 11.49
N GLY A 107 1.97 -2.48 12.49
CA GLY A 107 2.38 -2.30 13.88
C GLY A 107 3.25 -1.05 14.06
N SER A 108 4.45 -1.22 14.63
CA SER A 108 5.45 -0.16 14.78
C SER A 108 6.35 0.04 13.55
N THR A 109 6.22 -0.82 12.53
CA THR A 109 7.09 -0.82 11.35
C THR A 109 6.52 0.11 10.28
N SER A 110 7.32 1.06 9.76
CA SER A 110 6.93 1.85 8.58
C SER A 110 6.95 0.98 7.32
N CYS A 111 5.91 1.12 6.51
CA CYS A 111 5.74 0.46 5.22
C CYS A 111 5.82 1.45 4.05
N ASP A 112 6.42 2.61 4.27
CA ASP A 112 6.57 3.66 3.26
C ASP A 112 7.54 3.26 2.14
N SER A 113 8.40 2.26 2.38
CA SER A 113 9.28 1.66 1.39
C SER A 113 9.20 0.15 1.47
N LEU A 114 8.93 -0.49 0.33
CA LEU A 114 8.97 -1.94 0.16
C LEU A 114 10.10 -2.29 -0.79
N THR A 115 10.97 -3.22 -0.42
CA THR A 115 12.05 -3.67 -1.29
C THR A 115 12.10 -5.18 -1.42
N ILE A 116 12.48 -5.62 -2.61
CA ILE A 116 12.82 -7.02 -2.89
C ILE A 116 14.10 -7.04 -3.72
N ASN A 117 15.07 -7.85 -3.29
CA ASN A 117 16.31 -8.02 -4.02
C ASN A 117 16.30 -9.30 -4.87
N LYS A 118 17.34 -9.48 -5.69
CA LYS A 118 17.53 -10.67 -6.54
C LYS A 118 17.43 -12.01 -5.79
N ALA A 119 17.79 -12.02 -4.51
CA ALA A 119 17.79 -13.19 -3.62
C ALA A 119 16.49 -13.36 -2.84
N ASP A 120 15.39 -12.71 -3.27
CA ASP A 120 14.07 -12.76 -2.63
C ASP A 120 14.01 -12.23 -1.19
N ILE A 121 15.03 -11.47 -0.77
CA ILE A 121 15.01 -10.81 0.54
C ILE A 121 14.08 -9.60 0.46
N LYS A 122 13.01 -9.69 1.22
CA LYS A 122 11.93 -8.69 1.31
C LYS A 122 12.10 -7.85 2.55
N THR A 123 12.12 -6.53 2.39
CA THR A 123 12.18 -5.62 3.54
C THR A 123 11.16 -4.48 3.42
N PRO A 124 10.60 -4.01 4.54
CA PRO A 124 10.55 -4.64 5.88
C PRO A 124 9.59 -5.84 5.90
N THR A 125 9.98 -6.99 6.46
CA THR A 125 9.20 -8.25 6.42
C THR A 125 7.75 -8.13 6.89
N GLU A 126 7.47 -7.30 7.89
CA GLU A 126 6.13 -7.07 8.45
C GLU A 126 5.16 -6.41 7.47
N CYS A 127 5.67 -5.74 6.43
CA CYS A 127 4.88 -5.04 5.42
C CYS A 127 4.54 -5.93 4.21
N TRP A 128 5.12 -7.14 4.13
CA TRP A 128 4.91 -8.12 3.06
C TRP A 128 3.89 -9.22 3.43
N LYS A 129 3.14 -9.01 4.54
CA LYS A 129 2.09 -9.91 5.06
C LYS A 129 0.66 -9.44 4.71
#